data_AF-A0A2H5YYN4-F1
#
_entry.id   AF-A0A2H5YYN4-F1
#
_cell.length_a   1.000
_cell.length_b   1.000
_cell.length_c   1.000
_cell.angle_alpha   90.00
_cell.angle_beta   90.00
_cell.angle_gamma   90.00
#
_symmetry.space_group_name_H-M   'P 1'
#
loop_
_entity.id
_entity.type
_entity.pdbx_description
1 polymer ?
#
loop_
_entity_poly.entity_id
_entity_poly.type
_entity_poly.pdbx_seq_one_letter_code
_entity_poly.pdbx_strand_id
1 'polypeptide(L)'
;MGHPQHVCPCQQPITEPAAGLAGDRVLLWPPIVHTAGKLASVAEELALHVEWGSDRTWLSVRVPEHDALDRFLGLTSQHLTEEELDSTLALVGTDTSPTPREIPAIRSLRKLIAATQSA
;
A
#
# COMPACT_ATOMS: atom_id res chain seq x y z
N MET A 1 39.73 -30.54 -19.63
CA MET A 1 38.42 -30.15 -20.20
C MET A 1 37.45 -30.02 -19.04
N GLY A 2 37.05 -28.80 -18.69
CA GLY A 2 36.08 -28.53 -17.63
C GLY A 2 35.52 -27.14 -17.85
N HIS A 3 34.31 -27.07 -18.38
CA HIS A 3 33.62 -25.82 -18.71
C HIS A 3 33.32 -25.01 -17.45
N PRO A 4 33.57 -23.69 -17.43
CA PRO A 4 33.12 -22.84 -16.34
C PRO A 4 31.59 -22.71 -16.39
N GLN A 5 30.96 -22.91 -15.22
CA GLN A 5 29.51 -22.79 -15.08
C GLN A 5 29.08 -21.35 -15.34
N HIS A 6 28.24 -21.19 -16.35
CA HIS A 6 27.51 -19.97 -16.66
C HIS A 6 26.48 -19.75 -15.54
N VAL A 7 26.80 -18.88 -14.60
CA VAL A 7 25.87 -18.44 -13.57
C VAL A 7 24.91 -17.45 -14.22
N CYS A 8 23.66 -17.87 -14.46
CA CYS A 8 22.60 -16.97 -14.92
C CYS A 8 22.42 -15.83 -13.89
N PRO A 9 22.41 -14.55 -14.30
CA PRO A 9 22.17 -13.42 -13.38
C PRO A 9 20.71 -13.29 -12.92
N CYS A 10 19.85 -14.30 -13.09
CA CYS A 10 18.41 -14.21 -12.81
C CYS A 10 18.00 -14.56 -11.37
N GLN A 11 18.95 -14.87 -10.49
CA GLN A 11 18.67 -15.02 -9.05
C GLN A 11 19.40 -13.93 -8.29
N GLN A 12 18.98 -12.68 -8.49
CA GLN A 12 18.98 -11.78 -7.35
C GLN A 12 18.04 -12.44 -6.33
N PRO A 13 18.46 -12.71 -5.08
CA PRO A 13 17.47 -12.79 -4.03
C PRO A 13 16.68 -11.50 -4.18
N ILE A 14 15.37 -11.61 -4.34
CA ILE A 14 14.51 -10.51 -3.97
C ILE A 14 14.78 -10.42 -2.47
N THR A 15 15.83 -9.70 -2.09
CA THR A 15 15.83 -8.91 -0.89
C THR A 15 14.59 -8.08 -1.11
N GLU A 16 13.44 -8.61 -0.63
CA GLU A 16 12.30 -7.80 -0.29
C GLU A 16 12.95 -6.62 0.37
N PRO A 17 12.94 -5.44 -0.27
CA PRO A 17 13.43 -4.31 0.45
C PRO A 17 12.56 -4.36 1.70
N ALA A 18 13.19 -4.34 2.86
CA ALA A 18 12.67 -3.56 3.95
C ALA A 18 12.57 -2.11 3.41
N ALA A 19 11.72 -1.90 2.40
CA ALA A 19 11.14 -0.65 2.01
C ALA A 19 10.16 -0.42 3.14
N GLY A 20 10.73 -0.06 4.29
CA GLY A 20 10.02 0.67 5.31
C GLY A 20 9.22 1.71 4.56
N LEU A 21 7.95 1.76 4.88
CA LEU A 21 6.88 2.48 4.20
C LEU A 21 7.29 3.94 3.98
N ALA A 22 8.08 4.19 2.95
CA ALA A 22 8.73 5.46 2.68
C ALA A 22 7.80 6.21 1.76
N GLY A 23 6.78 6.82 2.37
CA GLY A 23 5.72 7.50 1.67
C GLY A 23 4.88 8.29 2.65
N ASP A 24 4.43 9.47 2.22
CA ASP A 24 3.46 10.27 2.96
C ASP A 24 2.02 9.96 2.53
N ARG A 25 1.79 8.87 1.77
CA ARG A 25 0.48 8.56 1.20
C ARG A 25 0.19 7.05 1.18
N VAL A 26 -1.06 6.69 1.50
CA VAL A 26 -1.62 5.35 1.22
C VAL A 26 -2.45 5.43 -0.05
N LEU A 27 -2.11 4.63 -1.05
CA LEU A 27 -2.81 4.59 -2.33
C LEU A 27 -3.51 3.25 -2.53
N LEU A 28 -4.76 3.28 -2.96
CA LEU A 28 -5.57 2.12 -3.31
C LEU A 28 -5.76 2.06 -4.82
N TRP A 29 -5.36 0.94 -5.43
CA TRP A 29 -5.54 0.69 -6.86
C TRP A 29 -5.64 -0.82 -7.15
N PRO A 30 -6.69 -1.29 -7.84
CA PRO A 30 -7.91 -0.56 -8.18
C PRO A 30 -8.82 -0.39 -6.94
N PRO A 31 -9.59 0.70 -6.82
CA PRO A 31 -10.47 0.92 -5.69
C PRO A 31 -11.73 0.07 -5.81
N ILE A 32 -11.96 -0.76 -4.79
CA ILE A 32 -13.28 -1.37 -4.58
C ILE A 32 -14.17 -0.28 -3.99
N VAL A 33 -15.15 0.23 -4.74
CA VAL A 33 -15.92 1.44 -4.40
C VAL A 33 -16.43 1.45 -2.95
N HIS A 34 -16.99 0.32 -2.50
CA HIS A 34 -17.49 0.16 -1.13
C HIS A 34 -16.39 0.33 -0.08
N THR A 35 -15.28 -0.41 -0.24
CA THR A 35 -14.13 -0.37 0.67
C THR A 35 -13.43 0.99 0.63
N ALA A 36 -13.20 1.54 -0.57
CA ALA A 36 -12.62 2.87 -0.74
C ALA A 36 -13.44 3.97 -0.07
N GLY A 37 -14.77 3.86 -0.09
CA GLY A 37 -15.66 4.75 0.67
C GLY A 37 -15.43 4.68 2.17
N LYS A 38 -15.30 3.47 2.74
CA LYS A 38 -14.99 3.29 4.17
C LYS A 38 -13.62 3.86 4.54
N LEU A 39 -12.60 3.62 3.72
CA LEU A 39 -11.26 4.20 3.97
C LEU A 39 -11.28 5.73 3.89
N ALA A 40 -12.04 6.30 2.95
CA ALA A 40 -12.22 7.74 2.88
C ALA A 40 -12.87 8.26 4.16
N SER A 41 -13.91 7.60 4.69
CA SER A 41 -14.51 7.96 5.98
C SER A 41 -13.51 7.88 7.14
N VAL A 42 -12.71 6.82 7.24
CA VAL A 42 -11.66 6.70 8.27
C VAL A 42 -10.62 7.82 8.15
N ALA A 43 -10.25 8.18 6.92
CA ALA A 43 -9.34 9.29 6.67
C ALA A 43 -9.95 10.64 7.09
N GLU A 44 -11.24 10.86 6.82
CA GLU A 44 -11.98 12.05 7.28
C GLU A 44 -12.06 12.11 8.80
N GLU A 45 -12.28 10.99 9.49
CA GLU A 45 -12.27 10.89 10.96
C GLU A 45 -10.92 11.31 11.56
N LEU A 46 -9.83 11.01 10.87
CA LEU A 46 -8.47 11.40 11.24
C LEU A 46 -8.05 12.79 10.69
N ALA A 47 -8.96 13.52 10.06
CA ALA A 47 -8.69 14.79 9.38
C ALA A 47 -7.54 14.71 8.35
N LEU A 48 -7.39 13.56 7.69
CA LEU A 48 -6.42 13.32 6.63
C LEU A 48 -6.96 13.79 5.28
N HIS A 49 -6.05 14.20 4.41
CA HIS A 49 -6.43 14.62 3.07
C HIS A 49 -6.68 13.41 2.17
N VAL A 50 -7.89 13.34 1.59
CA VAL A 50 -8.30 12.28 0.67
C VAL A 50 -8.39 12.85 -0.74
N GLU A 51 -7.75 12.18 -1.68
CA GLU A 51 -7.77 12.52 -3.09
C GLU A 51 -8.26 11.33 -3.91
N TRP A 52 -9.21 11.58 -4.81
CA TRP A 52 -9.72 10.58 -5.74
C TRP A 52 -9.15 10.85 -7.13
N GLY A 53 -8.72 9.78 -7.80
CA GLY A 53 -8.32 9.88 -9.19
C GLY A 53 -9.45 10.28 -10.11
N SER A 54 -9.11 10.88 -11.25
CA SER A 54 -10.04 11.03 -12.37
C SER A 54 -10.68 9.68 -12.68
N ASP A 55 -12.01 9.68 -12.81
CA ASP A 55 -12.84 8.48 -13.01
C ASP A 55 -12.86 7.48 -11.83
N ARG A 56 -12.42 7.89 -10.63
CA ARG A 56 -12.36 7.05 -9.41
C ARG A 56 -11.57 5.76 -9.63
N THR A 57 -10.51 5.85 -10.41
CA THR A 57 -9.60 4.72 -10.71
C THR A 57 -8.60 4.45 -9.59
N TRP A 58 -8.48 5.35 -8.62
CA TRP A 58 -7.73 5.21 -7.38
C TRP A 58 -8.21 6.14 -6.28
N LEU A 59 -7.78 5.82 -5.06
CA LEU A 59 -7.90 6.64 -3.86
C LEU A 59 -6.52 6.84 -3.25
N SER A 60 -6.13 8.08 -2.95
CA SER A 60 -4.92 8.41 -2.21
C SER A 60 -5.29 9.10 -0.90
N VAL A 61 -4.73 8.65 0.21
CA VAL A 61 -4.88 9.26 1.54
C VAL A 61 -3.52 9.77 1.99
N ARG A 62 -3.41 11.07 2.26
CA ARG A 62 -2.16 11.66 2.74
C ARG A 62 -1.98 11.43 4.24
N VAL A 63 -0.90 10.74 4.58
CA VAL A 63 -0.43 10.36 5.91
C VAL A 63 1.00 10.90 6.11
N PRO A 64 1.16 12.20 6.43
CA PRO A 64 2.48 12.83 6.49
C PRO A 64 3.38 12.32 7.62
N GLU A 65 2.78 11.71 8.64
CA GLU A 65 3.46 11.22 9.82
C GLU A 65 3.24 9.72 9.99
N HIS A 66 4.27 9.02 10.46
CA HIS A 66 4.19 7.57 10.69
C HIS A 66 3.12 7.21 11.74
N ASP A 67 2.94 8.04 12.76
CA ASP A 67 1.91 7.87 13.79
C ASP A 67 0.49 7.98 13.19
N ALA A 68 0.31 8.84 12.18
CA ALA A 68 -0.95 8.96 11.45
C ALA A 68 -1.20 7.75 10.54
N LEU A 69 -0.14 7.20 9.91
CA LEU A 69 -0.22 5.96 9.13
C LEU A 69 -0.64 4.78 10.02
N ASP A 70 -0.02 4.61 11.18
CA ASP A 70 -0.37 3.53 12.11
C ASP A 70 -1.82 3.64 12.60
N ARG A 71 -2.26 4.83 13.03
CA ARG A 71 -3.66 5.08 13.41
C ARG A 71 -4.62 4.82 12.26
N PHE A 72 -4.31 5.30 11.06
CA PHE A 72 -5.15 5.11 9.88
C PHE A 72 -5.31 3.62 9.55
N LEU A 73 -4.20 2.87 9.51
CA LEU A 73 -4.21 1.44 9.24
C LEU A 73 -4.90 0.64 10.36
N GLY A 74 -4.70 1.04 11.62
CA GLY A 74 -5.37 0.46 12.78
C GLY A 74 -6.89 0.65 12.75
N LEU A 75 -7.38 1.85 12.45
CA LEU A 75 -8.83 2.10 12.29
C LEU A 75 -9.39 1.39 11.05
N THR A 76 -8.65 1.41 9.95
CA THR A 76 -8.99 0.71 8.71
C THR A 76 -9.20 -0.79 8.97
N SER A 77 -8.33 -1.42 9.77
CA SER A 77 -8.49 -2.83 10.17
C SER A 77 -9.71 -3.12 11.05
N GLN A 78 -10.23 -2.13 11.77
CA GLN A 78 -11.42 -2.24 12.62
C GLN A 78 -12.72 -2.02 11.85
N HIS A 79 -12.69 -1.20 10.80
CA HIS A 79 -13.86 -0.83 9.98
C HIS A 79 -14.08 -1.76 8.78
N LEU A 80 -13.08 -2.57 8.43
CA LEU A 80 -13.12 -3.50 7.31
C LEU A 80 -13.15 -4.94 7.78
N THR A 81 -13.84 -5.77 7.02
CA THR A 81 -13.79 -7.22 7.20
C THR A 81 -12.47 -7.80 6.68
N GLU A 82 -12.11 -9.00 7.12
CA GLU A 82 -10.90 -9.68 6.64
C GLU A 82 -10.89 -9.87 5.11
N GLU A 83 -12.06 -10.12 4.52
CA GLU A 83 -12.22 -10.27 3.06
C GLU A 83 -11.93 -8.96 2.33
N GLU A 84 -12.45 -7.84 2.85
CA GLU A 84 -12.18 -6.51 2.30
C GLU A 84 -10.69 -6.15 2.41
N LEU A 85 -10.06 -6.48 3.53
CA LEU A 85 -8.63 -6.25 3.74
C LEU A 85 -7.74 -7.08 2.81
N ASP A 86 -8.15 -8.31 2.47
CA ASP A 86 -7.39 -9.18 1.57
C ASP A 86 -7.59 -8.81 0.10
N SER A 87 -8.83 -8.46 -0.27
CA SER A 87 -9.19 -8.12 -1.66
C SER A 87 -8.79 -6.71 -2.07
N THR A 88 -8.59 -5.80 -1.11
CA THR A 88 -8.20 -4.42 -1.39
C THR A 88 -6.70 -4.33 -1.61
N LEU A 89 -6.30 -3.86 -2.80
CA LEU A 89 -4.92 -3.62 -3.15
C LEU A 89 -4.51 -2.19 -2.79
N ALA A 90 -3.42 -2.07 -2.02
CA ALA A 90 -2.90 -0.82 -1.54
C ALA A 90 -1.36 -0.79 -1.53
N LEU A 91 -0.80 0.42 -1.50
CA LEU A 91 0.63 0.68 -1.33
C LEU A 91 0.84 1.94 -0.48
N VAL A 92 2.00 2.06 0.17
CA VAL A 92 2.47 3.34 0.72
C VAL A 92 3.51 3.90 -0.22
N GLY A 93 3.26 5.13 -0.69
CA GLY A 93 4.05 5.79 -1.73
C GLY A 93 4.17 7.28 -1.48
N THR A 94 4.91 7.95 -2.35
CA THR A 94 5.12 9.42 -2.31
C THR A 94 4.34 10.15 -3.38
N ASP A 95 3.86 9.43 -4.40
CA ASP A 95 3.06 10.01 -5.48
C ASP A 95 1.56 9.94 -5.17
N THR A 96 0.79 10.76 -5.87
CA THR A 96 -0.66 10.80 -5.75
C THR A 96 -1.33 9.70 -6.55
N SER A 97 -0.65 9.18 -7.57
CA SER A 97 -1.13 8.15 -8.49
C SER A 97 -0.17 6.95 -8.48
N PRO A 98 -0.63 5.72 -8.80
CA PRO A 98 0.28 4.60 -8.87
C PRO A 98 1.20 4.77 -10.07
N THR A 99 2.49 4.99 -9.81
CA THR A 99 3.49 5.03 -10.87
C THR A 99 3.91 3.61 -11.25
N PRO A 100 4.41 3.37 -12.48
CA PRO A 100 4.90 2.05 -12.90
C PRO A 100 5.98 1.45 -11.99
N ARG A 101 6.71 2.30 -11.26
CA ARG A 101 7.75 1.89 -10.30
C ARG A 101 7.17 1.39 -8.98
N GLU A 102 5.96 1.81 -8.63
CA GLU A 102 5.25 1.45 -7.40
C GLU A 102 4.32 0.24 -7.59
N ILE A 103 3.95 -0.09 -8.84
CA ILE A 103 3.12 -1.26 -9.16
C ILE A 103 3.63 -2.56 -8.49
N PRO A 104 4.94 -2.89 -8.51
CA PRO A 104 5.45 -4.09 -7.85
C PRO A 104 5.34 -4.07 -6.32
N ALA A 105 5.16 -2.90 -5.70
CA ALA A 105 5.01 -2.74 -4.25
C ALA A 105 3.55 -2.86 -3.78
N ILE A 106 2.59 -2.83 -4.72
CA ILE A 106 1.17 -3.04 -4.45
C ILE A 106 0.95 -4.41 -3.82
N ARG A 107 0.25 -4.42 -2.69
CA ARG A 107 -0.06 -5.62 -1.91
C ARG A 107 -1.46 -5.51 -1.35
N SER A 108 -2.00 -6.59 -0.79
CA SER A 108 -3.26 -6.49 -0.07
C SER A 108 -3.13 -5.56 1.14
N LEU A 109 -4.20 -4.84 1.47
CA LEU A 109 -4.26 -3.93 2.60
C LEU A 109 -3.93 -4.67 3.90
N ARG A 110 -4.36 -5.93 4.04
CA ARG A 110 -3.94 -6.84 5.12
C ARG A 110 -2.42 -6.96 5.24
N LYS A 111 -1.73 -7.22 4.13
CA LYS A 111 -0.26 -7.33 4.11
C LYS A 111 0.43 -5.99 4.40
N LEU A 112 -0.18 -4.89 3.98
CA LEU A 112 0.33 -3.54 4.27
C LEU A 112 0.25 -3.22 5.78
N ILE A 113 -0.89 -3.53 6.40
CA ILE A 113 -1.09 -3.37 7.85
C ILE A 113 -0.07 -4.21 8.62
N ALA A 114 0.07 -5.50 8.27
CA ALA A 114 1.02 -6.40 8.92
C ALA A 114 2.47 -5.92 8.79
N ALA A 115 2.86 -5.39 7.62
CA ALA A 115 4.20 -4.85 7.39
C ALA A 115 4.46 -3.56 8.20
N THR A 116 3.43 -2.78 8.51
CA THR A 116 3.56 -1.54 9.31
C THR A 116 3.66 -1.85 10.80
N GLN A 117 2.89 -2.83 11.29
CA GLN A 117 2.87 -3.23 12.70
C GLN A 117 4.09 -4.04 13.14
N SER A 118 4.86 -4.58 12.18
CA SER A 118 6.06 -5.37 12.44
C SER A 118 7.37 -4.56 12.34
N ALA A 119 7.28 -3.26 12.02
CA ALA A 119 8.41 -2.37 11.74
C ALA A 119 8.85 -1.56 12.96
#